data_AF-V5I8Q2-F1
#
_entry.id   AF-V5I8Q2-F1
#
_cell.length_a   1.000
_cell.length_b   1.000
_cell.length_c   1.000
_cell.angle_alpha   90.00
_cell.angle_beta   90.00
_cell.angle_gamma   90.00
#
_symmetry.space_group_name_H-M   'P 1'
#
loop_
_entity.id
_entity.type
_entity.pdbx_description
1 polymer ?
#
loop_
_entity_poly.entity_id
_entity_poly.type
_entity_poly.pdbx_seq_one_letter_code
_entity_poly.pdbx_strand_id
1 'polypeptide(L)'
;MKTKKTGSMDEVFGKYCNKWPSIYACLDNVTLTARSCMDDKEEVAFNKSLQIVSELQEFMCFKDGDRLAMFVAEGGMECVNEQKDGIQKCINETVGEKIPDPEDFSVASLPTFLFSRRDCEDFDNIRACVNKELEKCKNTTPANIVDAFFKFLKKHMPCGTTEVRGASPVQSEPSWAAKSFSASSLFTVVVLLSLKMF
;
A
#
# COMPACT_ATOMS: atom_id res chain seq x y z
N MET A 1 17.37 -24.68 -8.69
CA MET A 1 18.16 -23.43 -8.64
C MET A 1 19.53 -23.68 -9.25
N LYS A 2 19.78 -23.30 -10.51
CA LYS A 2 21.03 -23.64 -11.24
C LYS A 2 21.83 -22.43 -11.75
N THR A 3 21.58 -21.24 -11.20
CA THR A 3 22.18 -19.99 -11.71
C THR A 3 22.56 -19.05 -10.57
N LYS A 4 23.24 -19.56 -9.54
CA LYS A 4 23.75 -18.72 -8.42
C LYS A 4 25.04 -17.96 -8.79
N LYS A 5 25.51 -18.06 -10.04
CA LYS A 5 26.65 -17.28 -10.54
C LYS A 5 26.11 -16.00 -11.18
N THR A 6 26.54 -14.87 -10.63
CA THR A 6 26.13 -13.47 -10.92
C THR A 6 25.85 -13.21 -12.41
N GLY A 7 26.74 -13.65 -13.31
CA GLY A 7 26.58 -13.41 -14.75
C GLY A 7 25.36 -14.08 -15.42
N SER A 8 24.77 -15.12 -14.81
CA SER A 8 23.51 -15.71 -15.31
C SER A 8 22.25 -15.05 -14.74
N MET A 9 22.38 -14.29 -13.66
CA MET A 9 21.26 -13.56 -13.03
C MET A 9 21.15 -12.16 -13.61
N ASP A 10 22.29 -11.51 -13.90
CA ASP A 10 22.35 -10.22 -14.61
C ASP A 10 21.64 -10.33 -15.97
N GLU A 11 21.87 -11.42 -16.73
CA GLU A 11 21.19 -11.67 -18.00
C GLU A 11 19.67 -11.83 -17.83
N VAL A 12 19.24 -12.48 -16.74
CA VAL A 12 17.82 -12.70 -16.47
C VAL A 12 17.13 -11.40 -16.08
N PHE A 13 17.67 -10.66 -15.11
CA PHE A 13 17.09 -9.38 -14.70
C PHE A 13 17.15 -8.36 -15.82
N GLY A 14 18.24 -8.30 -16.59
CA GLY A 14 18.33 -7.46 -17.77
C GLY A 14 17.25 -7.80 -18.81
N LYS A 15 16.99 -9.09 -19.08
CA LYS A 15 15.89 -9.49 -19.96
C LYS A 15 14.52 -9.06 -19.46
N TYR A 16 14.26 -9.14 -18.15
CA TYR A 16 12.97 -8.70 -17.59
C TYR A 16 12.85 -7.17 -17.59
N CYS A 17 13.92 -6.45 -17.24
CA CYS A 17 13.96 -4.99 -17.27
C CYS A 17 13.74 -4.44 -18.69
N ASN A 18 14.32 -5.08 -19.70
CA ASN A 18 14.10 -4.72 -21.11
C ASN A 18 12.67 -4.95 -21.61
N LYS A 19 11.87 -5.78 -20.93
CA LYS A 19 10.45 -5.96 -21.25
C LYS A 19 9.55 -4.90 -20.66
N TRP A 20 10.03 -4.10 -19.70
CA TRP A 20 9.22 -3.12 -19.00
C TRP A 20 8.49 -2.13 -19.92
N PRO A 21 9.11 -1.56 -20.97
CA PRO A 21 8.38 -0.66 -21.88
C PRO A 21 7.16 -1.32 -22.53
N SER A 22 7.25 -2.61 -22.87
CA SER A 22 6.13 -3.36 -23.45
C SER A 22 5.04 -3.65 -22.41
N ILE A 23 5.42 -3.93 -21.16
CA ILE A 23 4.47 -4.13 -20.05
C ILE A 23 3.74 -2.82 -19.76
N TYR A 24 4.46 -1.71 -19.67
CA TYR A 24 3.88 -0.39 -19.43
C TYR A 24 2.91 0.02 -20.54
N ALA A 25 3.27 -0.21 -21.81
CA ALA A 25 2.38 0.04 -22.94
C ALA A 25 1.09 -0.81 -22.89
N CYS A 26 1.15 -2.04 -22.39
CA CYS A 26 -0.03 -2.87 -22.17
C CYS A 26 -0.94 -2.28 -21.08
N LEU A 27 -0.34 -1.82 -19.98
CA LEU A 27 -1.08 -1.21 -18.87
C LEU A 27 -1.71 0.12 -19.26
N ASP A 28 -1.07 0.91 -20.12
CA ASP A 28 -1.57 2.25 -20.51
C ASP A 28 -2.99 2.18 -21.10
N ASN A 29 -3.26 1.24 -22.01
CA ASN A 29 -4.61 1.04 -22.56
C ASN A 29 -5.64 0.65 -21.50
N VAL A 30 -5.26 -0.20 -20.53
CA VAL A 30 -6.13 -0.59 -19.42
C VAL A 30 -6.39 0.61 -18.50
N THR A 31 -5.38 1.44 -18.28
CA THR A 31 -5.48 2.63 -17.44
C THR A 31 -6.47 3.66 -18.01
N LEU A 32 -6.56 3.79 -19.33
CA LEU A 32 -7.52 4.67 -19.99
C LEU A 32 -8.97 4.26 -19.70
N THR A 33 -9.27 2.95 -19.74
CA THR A 33 -10.59 2.46 -19.36
C THR A 33 -10.85 2.65 -17.87
N ALA A 34 -9.86 2.38 -17.02
CA ALA A 34 -10.00 2.52 -15.57
C ALA A 34 -10.31 3.98 -15.15
N ARG A 35 -9.69 4.97 -15.82
CA ARG A 35 -9.95 6.39 -15.57
C ARG A 35 -11.42 6.79 -15.75
N SER A 36 -12.15 6.14 -16.67
CA SER A 36 -13.58 6.46 -16.89
C SER A 36 -14.49 6.10 -15.70
N CYS A 37 -13.99 5.31 -14.76
CA CYS A 37 -14.70 4.91 -13.55
C CYS A 37 -14.30 5.72 -12.31
N MET A 38 -13.32 6.63 -12.42
CA MET A 38 -12.72 7.35 -11.28
C MET A 38 -13.27 8.78 -11.16
N ASP A 39 -13.32 9.29 -9.93
CA ASP A 39 -13.48 10.72 -9.67
C ASP A 39 -12.12 11.48 -9.69
N ASP A 40 -12.17 12.82 -9.59
CA ASP A 40 -10.97 13.67 -9.65
C ASP A 40 -9.89 13.29 -8.60
N LYS A 41 -10.30 12.87 -7.40
CA LYS A 41 -9.36 12.51 -6.34
C LYS A 41 -8.74 11.14 -6.60
N GLU A 42 -9.56 10.20 -7.05
CA GLU A 42 -9.13 8.85 -7.44
C GLU A 42 -8.17 8.92 -8.63
N GLU A 43 -8.44 9.76 -9.61
CA GLU A 43 -7.55 9.94 -10.77
C GLU A 43 -6.18 10.50 -10.37
N VAL A 44 -6.14 11.49 -9.47
CA VAL A 44 -4.87 12.04 -8.95
C VAL A 44 -4.07 10.96 -8.21
N ALA A 45 -4.71 10.19 -7.33
CA ALA A 45 -4.05 9.10 -6.59
C ALA A 45 -3.57 7.98 -7.53
N PHE A 46 -4.35 7.66 -8.55
CA PHE A 46 -4.03 6.66 -9.56
C PHE A 46 -2.83 7.09 -10.41
N ASN A 47 -2.82 8.32 -10.93
CA ASN A 47 -1.69 8.86 -11.68
C ASN A 47 -0.41 8.91 -10.82
N LYS A 48 -0.53 9.25 -9.53
CA LYS A 48 0.60 9.19 -8.60
C LYS A 48 1.11 7.76 -8.43
N SER A 49 0.22 6.78 -8.35
CA SER A 49 0.57 5.36 -8.24
C SER A 49 1.33 4.87 -9.49
N LEU A 50 0.88 5.25 -10.69
CA LEU A 50 1.58 4.95 -11.94
C LEU A 50 2.98 5.55 -11.99
N GLN A 51 3.14 6.80 -11.51
CA GLN A 51 4.46 7.43 -11.37
C GLN A 51 5.37 6.62 -10.43
N ILE A 52 4.87 6.23 -9.25
CA ILE A 52 5.64 5.45 -8.27
C ILE A 52 6.04 4.10 -8.86
N VAL A 53 5.16 3.43 -9.61
CA VAL A 53 5.47 2.16 -10.30
C VAL A 53 6.59 2.34 -11.33
N SER A 54 6.59 3.45 -12.07
CA SER A 54 7.69 3.79 -13.00
C SER A 54 9.01 4.01 -12.25
N GLU A 55 9.00 4.83 -11.20
CA GLU A 55 10.18 5.13 -10.39
C GLU A 55 10.71 3.87 -9.67
N LEU A 56 9.82 2.99 -9.23
CA LEU A 56 10.15 1.69 -8.63
C LEU A 56 10.84 0.79 -9.64
N GLN A 57 10.35 0.77 -10.88
CA GLN A 57 11.04 0.03 -11.93
C GLN A 57 12.44 0.59 -12.16
N GLU A 58 12.63 1.90 -12.26
CA GLU A 58 13.97 2.48 -12.40
C GLU A 58 14.89 2.10 -11.24
N PHE A 59 14.35 2.04 -10.01
CA PHE A 59 15.10 1.57 -8.85
C PHE A 59 15.54 0.10 -9.01
N MET A 60 14.62 -0.79 -9.36
CA MET A 60 14.88 -2.24 -9.46
C MET A 60 15.74 -2.60 -10.67
N CYS A 61 15.50 -1.94 -11.80
CA CYS A 61 16.18 -2.13 -13.08
C CYS A 61 17.40 -1.22 -13.25
N PHE A 62 17.89 -0.61 -12.17
CA PHE A 62 19.13 0.14 -12.20
C PHE A 62 20.24 -0.73 -12.78
N LYS A 63 20.85 -0.26 -13.87
CA LYS A 63 21.85 -0.99 -14.67
C LYS A 63 21.41 -2.43 -14.94
N ASP A 64 20.31 -2.59 -15.69
CA ASP A 64 19.80 -3.91 -16.10
C ASP A 64 19.52 -4.88 -14.93
N GLY A 65 19.22 -4.33 -13.75
CA GLY A 65 18.88 -5.13 -12.57
C GLY A 65 20.08 -5.50 -11.68
N ASP A 66 21.22 -4.81 -11.79
CA ASP A 66 22.39 -5.00 -10.94
C ASP A 66 22.05 -5.10 -9.45
N ARG A 67 21.10 -4.30 -8.95
CA ARG A 67 20.68 -4.35 -7.54
C ARG A 67 20.02 -5.67 -7.18
N LEU A 68 19.14 -6.18 -8.05
CA LEU A 68 18.48 -7.47 -7.86
C LEU A 68 19.48 -8.62 -7.98
N ALA A 69 20.37 -8.55 -8.97
CA ALA A 69 21.38 -9.57 -9.16
C ALA A 69 22.37 -9.61 -7.99
N MET A 70 22.85 -8.46 -7.52
CA MET A 70 23.71 -8.36 -6.34
C MET A 70 22.99 -8.89 -5.08
N PHE A 71 21.71 -8.56 -4.89
CA PHE A 71 20.93 -9.09 -3.78
C PHE A 71 20.92 -10.63 -3.78
N VAL A 72 20.67 -11.27 -4.93
CA VAL A 72 20.60 -12.73 -4.97
C VAL A 72 22.00 -13.37 -4.93
N ALA A 73 22.99 -12.77 -5.60
CA ALA A 73 24.37 -13.27 -5.59
C ALA A 73 24.97 -13.28 -4.18
N GLU A 74 24.62 -12.29 -3.36
CA GLU A 74 25.06 -12.19 -1.96
C GLU A 74 24.17 -12.95 -0.97
N GLY A 75 23.31 -13.84 -1.48
CA GLY A 75 22.48 -14.74 -0.66
C GLY A 75 21.31 -14.04 0.02
N GLY A 76 20.80 -12.95 -0.56
CA GLY A 76 19.71 -12.18 0.02
C GLY A 76 18.41 -12.98 0.16
N MET A 77 18.13 -13.90 -0.76
CA MET A 77 16.95 -14.78 -0.68
C MET A 77 17.05 -15.72 0.53
N GLU A 78 18.23 -16.30 0.75
CA GLU A 78 18.49 -17.17 1.90
C GLU A 78 18.42 -16.37 3.20
N CYS A 79 19.02 -15.18 3.24
CA CYS A 79 18.99 -14.29 4.41
C CYS A 79 17.56 -13.92 4.81
N VAL A 80 16.72 -13.46 3.87
CA VAL A 80 15.31 -13.14 4.16
C VAL A 80 14.55 -14.36 4.67
N ASN A 81 14.80 -15.53 4.10
CA ASN A 81 14.15 -16.76 4.54
C ASN A 81 14.61 -17.22 5.93
N GLU A 82 15.90 -17.08 6.25
CA GLU A 82 16.47 -17.38 7.56
C GLU A 82 15.93 -16.44 8.65
N GLN A 83 15.74 -15.16 8.32
CA GLN A 83 15.26 -14.13 9.26
C GLN A 83 13.74 -13.92 9.21
N LYS A 84 12.99 -14.78 8.51
CA LYS A 84 11.55 -14.60 8.24
C LYS A 84 10.73 -14.36 9.53
N ASP A 85 11.04 -15.07 10.61
CA ASP A 85 10.27 -15.00 11.85
C ASP A 85 10.56 -13.68 12.58
N GLY A 86 11.81 -13.19 12.52
CA GLY A 86 12.20 -11.87 13.00
C GLY A 86 11.52 -10.75 12.20
N ILE A 87 11.47 -10.89 10.87
CA ILE A 87 10.77 -9.95 9.98
C ILE A 87 9.26 -9.92 10.28
N GLN A 88 8.63 -11.08 10.42
CA GLN A 88 7.22 -11.17 10.78
C GLN A 88 6.95 -10.52 12.14
N LYS A 89 7.85 -10.73 13.12
CA LYS A 89 7.77 -10.08 14.41
C LYS A 89 7.85 -8.55 14.29
N CYS A 90 8.76 -8.02 13.48
CA CYS A 90 8.86 -6.58 13.21
C CYS A 90 7.53 -5.99 12.71
N ILE A 91 6.83 -6.70 11.81
CA ILE A 91 5.55 -6.27 11.27
C ILE A 91 4.46 -6.35 12.35
N ASN A 92 4.36 -7.48 13.05
CA ASN A 92 3.33 -7.68 14.08
C ASN A 92 3.46 -6.69 15.24
N GLU A 93 4.67 -6.37 15.68
CA GLU A 93 4.91 -5.39 16.75
C GLU A 93 4.59 -3.96 16.33
N THR A 94 4.66 -3.65 15.03
CA THR A 94 4.49 -2.27 14.53
C THR A 94 3.07 -2.00 14.05
N VAL A 95 2.42 -2.96 13.37
CA VAL A 95 1.10 -2.78 12.72
C VAL A 95 0.10 -3.87 13.07
N GLY A 96 0.40 -4.77 14.02
CA GLY A 96 -0.42 -5.95 14.34
C GLY A 96 -1.89 -5.65 14.68
N GLU A 97 -2.19 -4.48 15.23
CA GLU A 97 -3.58 -4.05 15.53
C GLU A 97 -4.29 -3.38 14.34
N LYS A 98 -3.57 -3.10 13.23
CA LYS A 98 -4.06 -2.34 12.06
C LYS A 98 -4.29 -3.20 10.81
N ILE A 99 -3.80 -4.44 10.77
CA ILE A 99 -4.06 -5.34 9.65
C ILE A 99 -5.40 -6.03 9.94
N PRO A 100 -6.49 -5.71 9.22
CA PRO A 100 -7.74 -6.44 9.37
C PRO A 100 -7.51 -7.92 9.04
N ASP A 101 -8.25 -8.80 9.71
CA ASP A 101 -8.20 -10.23 9.42
C ASP A 101 -8.40 -10.46 7.91
N PRO A 102 -7.71 -11.44 7.30
CA PRO A 102 -7.80 -11.70 5.87
C PRO A 102 -9.22 -12.07 5.41
N GLU A 103 -10.11 -12.44 6.34
CA GLU A 103 -11.53 -12.71 6.09
C GLU A 103 -12.37 -11.41 5.95
N ASP A 104 -11.87 -10.27 6.43
CA ASP A 104 -12.52 -8.95 6.37
C ASP A 104 -12.03 -8.11 5.17
N PHE A 105 -11.32 -8.71 4.20
CA PHE A 105 -10.79 -8.04 3.01
C PHE A 105 -11.91 -7.75 1.98
N SER A 106 -12.70 -6.72 2.25
CA SER A 106 -13.67 -6.12 1.33
C SER A 106 -13.00 -4.97 0.57
N VAL A 107 -13.37 -4.75 -0.70
CA VAL A 107 -12.94 -3.56 -1.45
C VAL A 107 -13.33 -2.26 -0.73
N ALA A 108 -14.38 -2.30 0.11
CA ALA A 108 -14.80 -1.20 0.97
C ALA A 108 -14.03 -1.10 2.30
N SER A 109 -13.29 -2.14 2.70
CA SER A 109 -12.39 -2.15 3.88
C SER A 109 -10.92 -2.05 3.51
N LEU A 110 -10.61 -1.97 2.20
CA LEU A 110 -9.29 -1.56 1.74
C LEU A 110 -8.95 -0.26 2.47
N PRO A 111 -7.89 -0.23 3.30
CA PRO A 111 -7.47 0.99 3.93
C PRO A 111 -7.28 1.97 2.78
N THR A 112 -8.08 3.04 2.76
CA THR A 112 -7.79 4.17 1.90
C THR A 112 -6.29 4.40 2.06
N PHE A 113 -5.52 4.38 0.98
CA PHE A 113 -4.05 4.47 1.00
C PHE A 113 -3.62 5.91 1.39
N LEU A 114 -4.28 6.45 2.40
CA LEU A 114 -4.04 7.70 3.09
C LEU A 114 -3.06 7.37 4.19
N PHE A 115 -1.79 7.41 3.83
CA PHE A 115 -0.71 7.37 4.81
C PHE A 115 -0.91 8.50 5.83
N SER A 116 -1.29 8.14 7.05
CA SER A 116 -1.31 9.04 8.19
C SER A 116 0.13 9.32 8.66
N ARG A 117 0.33 10.35 9.50
CA ARG A 117 1.65 10.57 10.14
C ARG A 117 2.12 9.35 10.93
N ARG A 118 1.19 8.61 11.55
CA ARG A 118 1.52 7.40 12.31
C ARG A 118 2.08 6.33 11.37
N ASP A 119 1.56 6.22 10.15
CA ASP A 119 2.02 5.23 9.17
C ASP A 119 3.44 5.55 8.67
N CYS A 120 3.85 6.82 8.72
CA CYS A 120 5.23 7.22 8.46
C CYS A 120 6.19 6.71 9.55
N GLU A 121 5.85 6.88 10.82
CA GLU A 121 6.66 6.41 11.95
C GLU A 121 6.70 4.87 11.98
N ASP A 122 5.56 4.22 11.79
CA ASP A 122 5.45 2.76 11.68
C ASP A 122 6.33 2.23 10.53
N PHE A 123 6.36 2.92 9.38
CA PHE A 123 7.24 2.56 8.28
C PHE A 123 8.73 2.66 8.65
N ASP A 124 9.13 3.73 9.36
CA ASP A 124 10.52 3.90 9.80
C ASP A 124 10.91 2.82 10.84
N ASN A 125 9.99 2.44 11.71
CA ASN A 125 10.14 1.36 12.69
C ASN A 125 10.28 -0.01 12.01
N ILE A 126 9.40 -0.34 11.06
CA ILE A 126 9.50 -1.58 10.27
C ILE A 126 10.83 -1.62 9.52
N ARG A 127 11.21 -0.53 8.82
CA ARG A 127 12.49 -0.46 8.11
C ARG A 127 13.65 -0.78 9.05
N ALA A 128 13.74 -0.08 10.18
CA ALA A 128 14.84 -0.22 11.12
C ALA A 128 14.90 -1.64 11.70
N CYS A 129 13.75 -2.20 12.09
CA CYS A 129 13.65 -3.54 12.62
C CYS A 129 14.04 -4.61 11.58
N VAL A 130 13.47 -4.56 10.38
CA VAL A 130 13.78 -5.50 9.29
C VAL A 130 15.25 -5.43 8.90
N ASN A 131 15.82 -4.22 8.76
CA ASN A 131 17.24 -4.08 8.44
C ASN A 131 18.13 -4.71 9.52
N LYS A 132 17.79 -4.50 10.82
CA LYS A 132 18.51 -5.11 11.94
C LYS A 132 18.43 -6.64 11.95
N GLU A 133 17.29 -7.22 11.54
CA GLU A 133 17.18 -8.68 11.39
C GLU A 133 18.07 -9.18 10.25
N LEU A 134 18.06 -8.52 9.09
CA LEU A 134 18.88 -8.90 7.94
C LEU A 134 20.39 -8.70 8.16
N GLU A 135 20.79 -7.77 9.03
CA GLU A 135 22.19 -7.59 9.45
C GLU A 135 22.76 -8.80 10.22
N LYS A 136 21.91 -9.71 10.73
CA LYS A 136 22.34 -10.94 11.40
C LYS A 136 22.85 -12.00 10.41
N CYS A 137 22.58 -11.83 9.13
CA CYS A 137 23.05 -12.74 8.09
C CYS A 137 24.56 -12.61 7.87
N LYS A 138 25.16 -13.64 7.28
CA LYS A 138 26.62 -13.70 7.03
C LYS A 138 27.13 -12.53 6.18
N ASN A 139 26.34 -12.04 5.23
CA ASN A 139 26.64 -10.87 4.42
C ASN A 139 25.62 -9.78 4.72
N THR A 140 26.09 -8.55 4.95
CA THR A 140 25.26 -7.36 5.18
C THR A 140 24.81 -6.68 3.89
N THR A 141 25.34 -7.08 2.73
CA THR A 141 24.98 -6.53 1.43
C THR A 141 23.47 -6.64 1.13
N PRO A 142 22.81 -7.78 1.38
CA PRO A 142 21.35 -7.87 1.28
C PRO A 142 20.59 -6.88 2.17
N ALA A 143 21.05 -6.68 3.41
CA ALA A 143 20.46 -5.71 4.34
C ALA A 143 20.56 -4.28 3.79
N ASN A 144 21.74 -3.87 3.31
CA ASN A 144 21.96 -2.56 2.69
C ASN A 144 21.07 -2.31 1.47
N ILE A 145 20.85 -3.32 0.63
CA ILE A 145 19.96 -3.21 -0.55
C ILE A 145 18.51 -3.05 -0.10
N VAL A 146 18.08 -3.81 0.91
CA VAL A 146 16.73 -3.73 1.47
C VAL A 146 16.49 -2.39 2.16
N ASP A 147 17.45 -1.87 2.92
CA ASP A 147 17.38 -0.53 3.51
C ASP A 147 17.32 0.57 2.44
N ALA A 148 18.12 0.47 1.38
CA ALA A 148 18.03 1.38 0.24
C ALA A 148 16.65 1.33 -0.43
N PHE A 149 16.04 0.15 -0.52
CA PHE A 149 14.69 -0.04 -1.03
C PHE A 149 13.63 0.60 -0.13
N PHE A 150 13.67 0.37 1.19
CA PHE A 150 12.77 1.05 2.13
C PHE A 150 12.93 2.58 2.10
N LYS A 151 14.17 3.08 2.02
CA LYS A 151 14.43 4.52 1.86
C LYS A 151 13.89 5.07 0.55
N PHE A 152 13.94 4.30 -0.53
CA PHE A 152 13.29 4.66 -1.79
C PHE A 152 11.78 4.78 -1.58
N LEU A 153 11.10 3.75 -1.08
CA LEU A 153 9.66 3.75 -0.84
C LEU A 153 9.20 4.94 0.05
N LYS A 154 9.99 5.25 1.10
CA LYS A 154 9.70 6.36 2.01
C LYS A 154 9.59 7.72 1.30
N LYS A 155 10.36 7.95 0.23
CA LYS A 155 10.31 9.22 -0.54
C LYS A 155 8.97 9.43 -1.23
N HIS A 156 8.23 8.37 -1.48
CA HIS A 156 6.94 8.42 -2.16
C HIS A 156 5.76 8.45 -1.16
N MET A 157 6.02 8.27 0.13
CA MET A 157 5.01 8.47 1.17
C MET A 157 4.83 9.98 1.45
N PRO A 158 3.60 10.46 1.71
CA PRO A 158 3.32 11.86 2.06
C PRO A 158 3.74 12.21 3.50
N CYS A 159 4.94 11.80 3.89
CA CYS A 159 5.54 12.05 5.19
C CYS A 159 6.16 13.45 5.23
N GLY A 160 5.35 14.52 5.30
CA GLY A 160 5.93 15.86 5.31
C GLY A 160 5.00 17.07 5.33
N THR A 161 3.70 16.95 5.05
CA THR A 161 2.83 18.13 4.97
C THR A 161 1.42 17.86 5.50
N THR A 162 1.07 18.62 6.54
CA THR A 162 -0.26 18.83 7.14
C THR A 162 -0.99 17.61 7.72
N GLU A 163 -1.45 17.80 8.95
CA GLU A 163 -2.45 16.95 9.58
C GLU A 163 -3.64 16.77 8.64
N VAL A 164 -3.84 15.57 8.11
CA VAL A 164 -5.20 15.13 7.80
C VAL A 164 -5.87 15.07 9.16
N ARG A 165 -6.67 16.11 9.48
CA ARG A 165 -7.64 16.04 10.59
C ARG A 165 -8.33 14.70 10.43
N GLY A 166 -8.03 13.77 11.34
CA GLY A 166 -8.79 12.54 11.45
C GLY A 166 -10.26 12.91 11.42
N ALA A 167 -11.04 12.19 10.62
CA ALA A 167 -12.47 12.24 10.75
C ALA A 167 -12.78 12.17 12.25
N SER A 168 -13.41 13.22 12.80
CA SER A 168 -13.83 13.22 14.19
C SER A 168 -14.55 11.92 14.48
N PRO A 169 -14.31 11.29 15.65
CA PRO A 169 -15.16 10.19 16.06
C PRO A 169 -16.59 10.74 16.08
N VAL A 170 -17.50 10.06 15.38
CA VAL A 170 -18.93 10.27 15.56
C VAL A 170 -19.18 10.14 17.06
N GLN A 171 -19.48 11.25 17.72
CA GLN A 171 -19.94 11.24 19.10
C GLN A 171 -21.26 10.48 19.10
N SER A 172 -21.26 9.27 19.65
CA SER A 172 -22.48 8.62 20.10
C SER A 172 -23.09 9.50 21.20
N GLU A 173 -24.19 10.17 20.88
CA GLU A 173 -24.96 10.88 21.89
C GLU A 173 -25.49 9.87 22.94
N PRO A 174 -25.40 10.18 24.25
CA PRO A 174 -25.90 9.30 25.29
C PRO A 174 -27.43 9.30 25.32
N SER A 175 -27.98 8.09 25.29
CA SER A 175 -29.39 7.76 25.46
C SER A 175 -29.91 8.18 26.85
N TRP A 176 -30.39 9.43 26.98
CA TRP A 176 -31.38 9.80 28.01
C TRP A 176 -32.12 11.10 27.65
N ALA A 177 -32.87 11.10 26.56
CA ALA A 177 -33.89 12.11 26.33
C ALA A 177 -35.17 11.47 25.79
N ALA A 178 -35.71 10.49 26.53
CA ALA A 178 -37.08 10.04 26.33
C ALA A 178 -38.04 11.10 26.89
N LYS A 179 -38.31 12.14 26.09
CA LYS A 179 -39.51 12.96 26.26
C LYS A 179 -40.52 12.55 25.20
N SER A 180 -41.60 11.94 25.67
CA SER A 180 -42.76 11.52 24.91
C SER A 180 -43.23 12.60 23.92
N PHE A 181 -43.23 12.27 22.63
CA PHE A 181 -44.02 13.00 21.64
C PHE A 181 -45.18 12.11 21.21
N SER A 182 -46.38 12.59 21.54
CA SER A 182 -47.66 12.00 21.16
C SER A 182 -47.77 11.92 19.64
N ALA A 183 -47.98 10.72 19.12
CA ALA A 183 -48.25 10.48 17.70
C ALA A 183 -49.66 10.97 17.36
N SER A 184 -49.76 12.17 16.81
CA SER A 184 -50.93 12.63 16.07
C SER A 184 -50.49 13.62 15.01
N SER A 185 -50.94 13.38 13.78
CA SER A 185 -50.85 14.27 12.60
C SER A 185 -49.73 13.98 11.59
N LEU A 186 -49.73 12.80 10.96
CA LEU A 186 -49.19 12.62 9.60
C LEU A 186 -50.10 11.80 8.65
N PHE A 187 -51.33 11.49 9.07
CA PHE A 187 -52.30 10.78 8.21
C PHE A 187 -52.98 11.65 7.14
N THR A 188 -52.71 12.97 7.09
CA THR A 188 -53.44 13.90 6.20
C THR A 188 -52.73 14.23 4.88
N VAL A 189 -51.47 13.83 4.66
CA VAL A 189 -50.77 14.16 3.39
C VAL A 189 -50.91 13.06 2.33
N VAL A 190 -51.14 11.81 2.74
CA VAL A 190 -51.26 10.67 1.80
C VAL A 190 -52.61 10.67 1.04
N VAL A 191 -53.65 11.32 1.57
CA VAL A 191 -54.99 11.33 0.95
C VAL A 191 -55.12 12.36 -0.20
N LEU A 192 -54.27 13.39 -0.25
CA LEU A 192 -54.38 14.45 -1.28
C LEU A 192 -53.65 14.13 -2.61
N LEU A 193 -52.76 13.14 -2.63
CA LEU A 193 -52.06 12.73 -3.86
C LEU A 193 -52.82 11.66 -4.67
N SER A 194 -53.76 10.94 -4.05
CA SER A 194 -54.53 9.86 -4.70
C SER A 194 -55.74 10.34 -5.51
N LEU A 195 -56.07 11.63 -5.47
CA LEU A 195 -57.22 12.23 -6.17
C LEU A 195 -56.86 12.94 -7.49
N LYS A 196 -55.64 12.76 -8.00
CA LYS A 196 -55.20 13.30 -9.31
C LYS A 196 -55.09 12.24 -10.43
N MET A 197 -55.61 11.04 -10.21
CA MET A 197 -55.64 9.96 -11.21
C MET A 197 -57.03 9.35 -11.42
N PHE A 198 -58.08 10.15 -11.29
CA PHE A 198 -59.39 9.93 -11.94
C PHE A 198 -59.97 11.27 -12.38
#